data_AF-A0A380FA75-F1
#
_entry.id   AF-A0A380FA75-F1
#
_cell.length_a   1.000
_cell.length_b   1.000
_cell.length_c   1.000
_cell.angle_alpha   90.00
_cell.angle_beta   90.00
_cell.angle_gamma   90.00
#
_symmetry.space_group_name_H-M   'P 1'
#
loop_
_entity.id
_entity.type
_entity.pdbx_description
1 polymer ?
#
loop_
_entity_poly.entity_id
_entity_poly.type
_entity_poly.pdbx_seq_one_letter_code
_entity_poly.pdbx_strand_id
1 'polypeptide(L)' 'MKKIFEITKVGASVQKNLAELGHITLKFDGSHEAEQSGTLYLEEAEVPNIEIGTELKIL' A
#
# COMPACT_ATOMS: atom_id res chain seq x y z
N MET A 1 -11.16 10.52 -12.31
CA MET A 1 -11.59 10.49 -10.89
C MET A 1 -10.42 9.96 -10.07
N LYS A 2 -10.06 10.55 -8.93
CA LYS A 2 -9.00 10.01 -8.07
C LYS A 2 -9.58 8.85 -7.25
N LYS A 3 -8.96 7.67 -7.31
CA LYS A 3 -9.28 6.56 -6.40
C LYS A 3 -8.51 6.76 -5.10
N ILE A 4 -9.19 6.60 -3.98
CA ILE A 4 -8.63 6.68 -2.62
C ILE A 4 -8.91 5.33 -1.98
N PHE A 5 -7.94 4.81 -1.25
CA PHE A 5 -8.05 3.53 -0.55
C PHE A 5 -7.73 3.73 0.93
N GLU A 6 -8.50 3.12 1.82
CA GLU A 6 -8.23 3.14 3.26
C GLU A 6 -7.08 2.21 3.64
N ILE A 7 -6.17 2.67 4.50
CA ILE A 7 -5.10 1.84 5.07
C ILE A 7 -5.65 1.10 6.29
N THR A 8 -5.72 -0.21 6.22
CA THR A 8 -6.20 -1.07 7.31
C THR A 8 -5.07 -1.46 8.27
N LYS A 9 -3.85 -1.63 7.75
CA LYS A 9 -2.67 -2.00 8.58
C LYS A 9 -1.36 -1.59 7.92
N VAL A 10 -0.38 -1.22 8.75
CA VAL A 10 0.99 -0.91 8.32
C VAL A 10 1.96 -1.95 8.88
N GLY A 11 2.71 -2.62 8.01
CA GLY A 11 3.80 -3.51 8.41
C GLY A 11 4.97 -2.77 9.06
N ALA A 12 5.67 -3.43 9.99
CA ALA A 12 6.70 -2.82 10.84
C ALA A 12 7.90 -2.22 10.07
N SER A 13 8.18 -2.70 8.85
CA SER A 13 9.31 -2.27 8.02
C SER A 13 8.90 -1.37 6.85
N VAL A 14 7.60 -1.08 6.66
CA VAL A 14 7.08 -0.25 5.54
C VAL A 14 7.76 1.10 5.50
N GLN A 15 7.78 1.83 6.62
CA GLN A 15 8.37 3.18 6.67
C GLN A 15 9.86 3.17 6.35
N LYS A 16 10.61 2.23 6.93
CA LYS A 16 12.05 2.10 6.69
C LYS A 16 12.33 1.80 5.21
N ASN A 17 11.66 0.80 4.65
CA ASN A 17 11.91 0.37 3.27
C ASN A 17 11.48 1.43 2.25
N LEU A 18 10.39 2.16 2.51
CA LEU A 18 9.96 3.26 1.66
C LEU A 18 10.98 4.41 1.68
N ALA A 19 11.48 4.79 2.87
CA ALA A 19 12.43 5.88 3.02
C ALA A 19 13.81 5.55 2.44
N GLU A 20 14.30 4.32 2.63
CA GLU A 20 15.65 3.93 2.23
C GLU A 20 15.73 3.45 0.78
N LEU A 21 14.72 2.72 0.29
CA LEU A 21 14.75 2.01 -0.99
C LEU A 21 13.63 2.43 -1.95
N GLY A 22 12.63 3.18 -1.47
CA GLY A 22 11.40 3.41 -2.24
C GLY A 22 10.59 2.13 -2.49
N HIS A 23 10.78 1.09 -1.66
CA HIS A 23 10.24 -0.25 -1.92
C HIS A 23 9.28 -0.72 -0.82
N ILE A 24 8.02 -0.95 -1.18
CA ILE A 24 6.99 -1.55 -0.31
C ILE A 24 6.04 -2.41 -1.13
N THR A 25 5.22 -3.22 -0.46
CA THR A 25 4.09 -3.95 -1.10
C THR A 25 2.77 -3.32 -0.68
N LEU A 26 1.85 -3.10 -1.62
CA LEU A 26 0.46 -2.72 -1.35
C LEU A 26 -0.42 -3.96 -1.49
N LYS A 27 -1.18 -4.32 -0.45
CA LYS A 27 -2.08 -5.49 -0.45
C LYS A 27 -3.52 -5.02 -0.28
N PHE A 28 -4.35 -5.30 -1.27
CA PHE A 28 -5.77 -4.91 -1.32
C PHE A 28 -6.66 -6.10 -0.94
N ASP A 29 -6.59 -6.51 0.32
CA ASP A 29 -7.28 -7.73 0.81
C ASP A 29 -8.13 -7.51 2.06
N GLY A 30 -8.23 -6.27 2.56
CA GLY A 30 -9.01 -5.94 3.75
C GLY A 30 -8.41 -6.47 5.07
N SER A 31 -7.20 -7.03 5.06
CA SER A 31 -6.60 -7.59 6.28
C SER A 31 -6.25 -6.49 7.29
N HIS A 32 -6.56 -6.73 8.56
CA HIS A 32 -6.20 -5.85 9.69
C HIS A 32 -4.97 -6.34 10.46
N GLU A 33 -4.41 -7.49 10.06
CA GLU A 33 -3.22 -8.08 10.63
C GLU A 33 -2.05 -8.02 9.65
N ALA A 34 -0.86 -7.71 10.17
CA ALA A 34 0.34 -7.60 9.35
C ALA A 34 1.15 -8.90 9.40
N GLU A 35 0.98 -9.76 8.40
CA GLU A 35 1.76 -11.00 8.26
C GLU A 35 3.19 -10.72 7.72
N GLN A 36 3.30 -9.70 6.88
CA GLN A 36 4.52 -9.29 6.21
C GLN A 36 4.95 -7.89 6.65
N SER A 37 6.19 -7.77 7.14
CA SER A 37 6.71 -6.51 7.70
C SER A 37 6.83 -5.37 6.67
N GLY A 38 7.08 -5.69 5.39
CA GLY A 38 7.23 -4.72 4.30
C GLY A 38 5.93 -4.38 3.56
N THR A 39 4.78 -4.83 4.06
CA THR A 39 3.48 -4.68 3.37
C THR A 39 2.59 -3.63 4.04
N LEU A 40 1.99 -2.78 3.21
CA LEU A 40 0.90 -1.87 3.55
C LEU A 40 -0.42 -2.54 3.13
N TYR A 41 -1.30 -2.78 4.08
CA TYR A 41 -2.59 -3.42 3.86
C TYR A 41 -3.65 -2.33 3.69
N LEU A 42 -4.50 -2.53 2.70
CA LEU A 42 -5.56 -1.63 2.28
C LEU A 42 -6.90 -2.36 2.36
N GLU A 43 -7.99 -1.60 2.36
CA GLU A 43 -9.33 -2.16 2.20
C GLU A 43 -9.43 -3.12 1.01
N GLU A 44 -10.35 -4.09 1.10
CA GLU A 44 -10.56 -5.04 0.01
C GLU A 44 -11.09 -4.30 -1.22
N ALA A 45 -10.28 -4.28 -2.27
CA ALA A 45 -10.62 -3.57 -3.49
C ALA A 45 -9.88 -4.19 -4.69
N GLU A 46 -10.42 -3.97 -5.88
CA GLU A 46 -9.71 -4.31 -7.11
C GLU A 46 -8.49 -3.42 -7.30
N VAL A 47 -7.36 -4.06 -7.66
CA VAL A 47 -6.13 -3.35 -8.01
C VAL A 47 -6.41 -2.44 -9.21
N PRO A 48 -6.15 -1.12 -9.11
CA PRO A 48 -6.40 -0.21 -10.22
C PRO A 48 -5.43 -0.49 -11.37
N ASN A 49 -5.83 -0.13 -12.60
CA ASN A 49 -4.91 -0.16 -13.73
C ASN A 49 -3.81 0.88 -13.52
N ILE A 50 -2.54 0.45 -13.61
CA ILE A 50 -1.36 1.31 -13.42
C ILE A 50 -0.68 1.48 -14.78
N GLU A 51 -0.73 2.70 -15.28
CA GLU A 51 -0.11 3.09 -16.55
C GLU A 51 1.02 4.10 -16.31
N ILE A 52 1.88 4.30 -17.32
CA ILE A 52 2.94 5.32 -17.25
C ILE A 52 2.30 6.69 -17.00
N GLY A 53 2.82 7.41 -15.99
CA GLY A 53 2.27 8.69 -15.55
C GLY A 53 1.26 8.59 -14.40
N THR A 54 0.92 7.37 -13.94
CA THR A 54 0.10 7.19 -12.73
C THR A 54 0.83 7.73 -11.50
N GLU A 55 0.15 8.55 -10.70
CA GLU A 55 0.66 9.06 -9.43
C GLU A 55 0.12 8.27 -8.24
N LEU A 56 1.02 7.78 -7.38
CA LEU A 56 0.68 7.21 -6.08
C LEU A 56 0.93 8.27 -4.99
N LYS A 57 -0.04 8.44 -4.08
CA LYS A 57 0.09 9.31 -2.90
C LYS A 57 -0.37 8.57 -1.66
N ILE A 58 0.46 8.59 -0.62
CA ILE A 58 0.14 8.13 0.73
C ILE A 58 -0.14 9.41 1.53
N LEU A 59 -1.33 9.51 2.12
CA LEU A 59 -1.83 10.71 2.81
C LEU A 59 -1.83 10.52 4.34
#